data_AF-A0AAE3M0P7-F1
#
_entry.id   AF-A0AAE3M0P7-F1
#
_cell.length_a   1.000
_cell.length_b   1.000
_cell.length_c   1.000
_cell.angle_alpha   90.00
_cell.angle_beta   90.00
_cell.angle_gamma   90.00
#
_symmetry.space_group_name_H-M   'P 1'
#
loop_
_entity.id
_entity.type
_entity.pdbx_description
1 polymer ?
#
loop_
_entity_poly.entity_id
_entity_poly.type
_entity_poly.pdbx_seq_one_letter_code
_entity_poly.pdbx_strand_id
1 'polypeptide(L)'
;MQTVSSETSLYFAGKENRIEFEAVISEPAYTPVKLNLYVMMWGGTTEIKKSLTPTQSGTDYKATFDINNVLSGELFTLVSQRVYAFPGDPDEPMIDRTDLMMLDFYLDWSYTYIDDNGDVYEAGRTDNAAGNKYKCIYGGISRVMQYYLLGEELTFLSWLNNEDTALKFLSWIPNELPIHPSQPLRLWFYNDNKLDEVNLKLKAYFSDGTESSIRSIRTLAVESGLIELACGPLEMRVSTIDITKTVSHYDVWLENSDGTIKTEVKTFAIDYTNYERNDVLFFRNSLGVNEVIWCHGRRSESIKTTTEERTQPLADNLVGDGQIRSYRATLEYPFEMNTGYFPKSMRHYLADFLSAGEAKLPVKFFKLPVIVKPGEFDWGKDGEDLFSVSFKIQVAHIENFYSPVPDVESPWGDFNNDFNEDFF
;
A
#
# COMPACT_ATOMS: atom_id res chain seq x y z
N MET A 1 11.49 11.99 33.17
CA MET A 1 11.99 11.48 31.88
C MET A 1 11.71 9.98 31.84
N GLN A 2 10.61 9.56 31.21
CA GLN A 2 10.33 8.13 31.03
C GLN A 2 11.09 7.66 29.79
N THR A 3 11.87 6.60 29.99
CA THR A 3 12.75 6.00 29.00
C THR A 3 11.94 5.47 27.82
N VAL A 4 12.02 6.15 26.68
CA VAL A 4 11.66 5.53 25.40
C VAL A 4 12.78 4.53 25.12
N SER A 5 12.47 3.23 25.24
CA SER A 5 13.40 2.14 25.01
C SER A 5 14.06 2.28 23.64
N SER A 6 15.35 1.95 23.59
CA SER A 6 16.29 2.12 22.48
C SER A 6 16.05 1.18 21.30
N GLU A 7 14.81 0.92 20.92
CA GLU A 7 14.48 0.09 19.76
C GLU A 7 13.98 0.99 18.63
N THR A 8 14.63 0.88 17.46
CA THR A 8 14.17 1.46 16.20
C THR A 8 12.69 1.12 16.05
N SER A 9 11.81 2.12 16.16
CA SER A 9 10.37 1.87 16.13
C SER A 9 9.84 2.24 14.74
N LEU A 10 9.33 1.24 14.03
CA LEU A 10 8.55 1.43 12.81
C LEU A 10 7.10 1.76 13.19
N TYR A 11 6.61 2.90 12.73
CA TYR A 11 5.23 3.34 12.94
C TYR A 11 4.42 3.31 11.66
N PHE A 12 3.11 3.09 11.78
CA PHE A 12 2.15 3.29 10.70
C PHE A 12 1.39 4.60 10.88
N ALA A 13 1.54 5.50 9.91
CA ALA A 13 0.68 6.67 9.82
C ALA A 13 -0.43 6.46 8.78
N GLY A 14 -1.60 7.01 9.04
CA GLY A 14 -2.74 6.88 8.15
C GLY A 14 -4.08 6.79 8.87
N LYS A 15 -5.10 6.31 8.15
CA LYS A 15 -6.48 6.27 8.63
C LYS A 15 -6.59 5.51 9.96
N GLU A 16 -7.11 6.21 10.97
CA GLU A 16 -7.46 5.69 12.30
C GLU A 16 -6.32 5.22 13.22
N ASN A 17 -5.05 5.38 12.84
CA ASN A 17 -3.94 5.15 13.77
C ASN A 17 -3.73 6.33 14.72
N ARG A 18 -3.14 6.04 15.89
CA ARG A 18 -2.64 7.06 16.82
C ARG A 18 -1.16 6.81 17.03
N ILE A 19 -0.35 7.85 16.88
CA ILE A 19 1.08 7.79 17.15
C ILE A 19 1.33 8.77 18.28
N GLU A 20 1.34 8.24 19.50
CA GLU A 20 1.31 9.03 20.72
C GLU A 20 2.66 9.05 21.42
N PHE A 21 3.08 10.23 21.83
CA PHE A 21 4.27 10.42 22.66
C PHE A 21 3.90 11.24 23.90
N GLU A 22 4.30 10.76 25.07
CA GLU A 22 4.08 11.47 26.34
C GLU A 22 5.32 12.31 26.70
N ALA A 23 5.10 13.61 26.91
CA ALA A 23 6.07 14.50 27.52
C ALA A 23 5.78 14.67 29.00
N VAL A 24 6.81 14.59 29.83
CA VAL A 24 6.72 14.83 31.28
C VAL A 24 7.82 15.79 31.71
N ILE A 25 7.44 16.89 32.34
CA ILE A 25 8.35 17.77 33.08
C ILE A 25 8.00 17.73 34.57
N SER A 26 9.02 17.61 35.41
CA SER A 26 8.89 17.64 36.86
C SER A 26 9.38 18.99 37.36
N GLU A 27 8.62 19.61 38.27
CA GLU A 27 9.02 20.84 38.98
C GLU A 27 9.47 21.99 38.05
N PRO A 28 8.61 22.47 37.13
CA PRO A 28 8.96 23.59 36.28
C PRO A 28 9.21 24.85 37.12
N ALA A 29 10.20 25.65 36.70
CA ALA A 29 10.61 26.86 37.41
C ALA A 29 9.49 27.93 37.51
N TYR A 30 8.57 27.96 36.56
CA TYR A 30 7.45 28.92 36.50
C TYR A 30 6.18 28.23 36.01
N THR A 31 5.02 28.80 36.33
CA THR A 31 3.70 28.38 35.83
C THR A 31 2.90 29.60 35.38
N PRO A 32 2.07 29.52 34.32
CA PRO A 32 1.69 28.32 33.55
C PRO A 32 2.77 27.84 32.56
N VAL A 33 2.80 26.53 32.31
CA VAL A 33 3.72 25.89 31.37
C VAL A 33 2.95 25.37 30.15
N LYS A 34 3.58 25.39 28.98
CA LYS A 34 3.19 24.59 27.81
C LYS A 34 4.31 23.62 27.47
N LEU A 35 3.97 22.39 27.11
CA LEU A 35 4.93 21.43 26.57
C LEU A 35 4.91 21.52 25.05
N ASN A 36 6.09 21.45 24.44
CA ASN A 36 6.27 21.50 23.01
C ASN A 36 6.92 20.21 22.51
N LEU A 37 6.38 19.67 21.43
CA LEU A 37 6.96 18.59 20.66
C LEU A 37 7.32 19.12 19.27
N TYR A 38 8.53 18.83 18.84
CA TYR A 38 9.04 19.10 17.51
C TYR A 38 9.20 17.78 16.77
N VAL A 39 8.49 17.63 15.65
CA VAL A 39 8.69 16.51 14.73
C VAL A 39 9.62 16.99 13.63
N MET A 40 10.80 16.39 13.58
CA MET A 40 11.87 16.77 12.66
C MET A 40 12.02 15.70 11.59
N MET A 41 11.83 16.07 10.33
CA MET A 41 12.03 15.14 9.21
C MET A 41 13.51 15.03 8.87
N TRP A 42 13.97 13.82 8.56
CA TRP A 42 15.35 13.59 8.14
C TRP A 42 15.67 14.40 6.87
N GLY A 43 16.82 15.07 6.85
CA GLY A 43 17.17 16.07 5.83
C GLY A 43 16.92 17.53 6.26
N GLY A 44 16.27 17.76 7.42
CA GLY A 44 16.23 19.06 8.10
C GLY A 44 15.40 20.15 7.40
N THR A 45 14.63 19.81 6.37
CA THR A 45 13.84 20.77 5.59
C THR A 45 12.50 21.12 6.22
N THR A 46 11.97 20.27 7.10
CA THR A 46 10.65 20.43 7.71
C THR A 46 10.70 20.17 9.22
N GLU A 47 10.39 21.21 10.00
CA GLU A 47 10.18 21.16 11.45
C GLU A 47 8.71 21.48 11.74
N ILE A 48 8.03 20.58 12.47
CA ILE A 48 6.62 20.78 12.84
C ILE A 48 6.51 20.81 14.36
N LYS A 49 6.16 21.98 14.91
CA LYS A 49 5.95 22.21 16.33
C LYS A 49 4.48 21.98 16.71
N LYS A 50 4.25 21.17 17.74
CA LYS A 50 2.98 21.06 18.46
C LYS A 50 3.16 21.50 19.90
N SER A 51 2.23 22.30 20.41
CA SER A 51 2.25 22.78 21.79
C SER A 51 0.96 22.41 22.49
N LEU A 52 1.06 21.82 23.69
CA LEU A 52 -0.08 21.43 24.51
C LEU A 52 0.06 22.00 25.92
N THR A 53 -1.07 22.35 26.52
CA THR A 53 -1.14 22.65 27.95
C THR A 53 -1.14 21.34 28.71
N PRO A 54 -0.13 21.06 29.56
CA PRO A 54 -0.04 19.81 30.29
C PRO A 54 -1.08 19.73 31.40
N THR A 55 -1.45 18.51 31.76
CA THR A 55 -2.22 18.21 32.97
C THR A 55 -1.24 17.97 34.14
N GLN A 56 -1.50 18.61 35.28
CA GLN A 56 -0.68 18.42 36.48
C GLN A 56 -1.11 17.17 37.24
N SER A 57 -0.15 16.32 37.60
CA SER A 57 -0.33 15.14 38.45
C SER A 57 0.79 15.11 39.49
N GLY A 58 0.52 15.66 40.68
CA GLY A 58 1.55 15.84 41.71
C GLY A 58 2.54 16.95 41.32
N THR A 59 3.83 16.64 41.31
CA THR A 59 4.91 17.55 40.86
C THR A 59 5.17 17.48 39.35
N ASP A 60 4.53 16.52 38.67
CA ASP A 60 4.70 16.30 37.24
C ASP A 60 3.63 17.02 36.41
N TYR A 61 4.04 17.57 35.28
CA TYR A 61 3.20 18.12 34.23
C TYR A 61 3.33 17.24 32.99
N LYS A 62 2.21 16.68 32.54
CA LYS A 62 2.17 15.68 31.46
C LYS A 62 1.33 16.13 30.28
N ALA A 63 1.80 15.87 29.06
CA ALA A 63 1.00 16.04 27.86
C ALA A 63 1.26 14.90 26.88
N THR A 64 0.19 14.37 26.28
CA THR A 64 0.25 13.33 25.24
C THR A 64 0.03 13.96 23.88
N PHE A 65 0.99 13.80 22.99
CA PHE A 65 0.97 14.33 21.63
C PHE A 65 0.67 13.22 20.64
N ASP A 66 -0.42 13.34 19.89
CA ASP A 66 -0.67 12.49 18.72
C ASP A 66 -0.09 13.16 17.46
N ILE A 67 0.89 12.53 16.83
CA ILE A 67 1.55 13.02 15.62
C ILE A 67 1.11 12.33 14.33
N ASN A 68 0.13 11.43 14.36
CA ASN A 68 -0.34 10.71 13.17
C ASN A 68 -0.73 11.65 12.02
N ASN A 69 -1.49 12.72 12.31
CA ASN A 69 -1.90 13.70 11.29
C ASN A 69 -0.72 14.43 10.63
N VAL A 70 0.39 14.60 11.36
CA VAL A 70 1.60 15.23 10.82
C VAL A 70 2.31 14.26 9.89
N LEU A 71 2.59 13.05 10.38
CA LEU A 71 3.32 12.03 9.61
C LEU A 71 2.53 11.58 8.37
N SER A 72 1.21 11.40 8.49
CA SER A 72 0.35 10.98 7.37
C SER A 72 0.28 12.03 6.25
N GLY A 73 0.30 13.32 6.57
CA GLY A 73 0.33 14.39 5.57
C GLY A 73 1.63 14.42 4.77
N GLU A 74 2.77 14.29 5.46
CA GLU A 74 4.09 14.21 4.83
C GLU A 74 4.24 12.93 4.00
N LEU A 75 3.84 11.77 4.55
CA LEU A 75 3.84 10.50 3.82
C LEU A 75 2.93 10.55 2.60
N PHE A 76 1.72 11.11 2.70
CA PHE A 76 0.84 11.25 1.55
C PHE A 76 1.50 12.04 0.42
N THR A 77 2.19 13.12 0.75
CA THR A 77 2.96 13.92 -0.22
C THR A 77 4.08 13.08 -0.83
N LEU A 78 4.84 12.35 -0.01
CA LEU A 78 5.93 11.48 -0.47
C LEU A 78 5.44 10.39 -1.44
N VAL A 79 4.40 9.64 -1.05
CA VAL A 79 3.91 8.48 -1.82
C VAL A 79 3.10 8.92 -3.05
N SER A 80 2.51 10.12 -3.04
CA SER A 80 1.76 10.66 -4.19
C SER A 80 2.67 11.12 -5.34
N GLN A 81 3.89 11.58 -5.04
CA GLN A 81 4.78 12.20 -6.03
C GLN A 81 5.48 11.21 -6.96
N ARG A 82 5.59 9.93 -6.58
CA ARG A 82 6.34 8.94 -7.39
C ARG A 82 5.59 7.64 -7.53
N VAL A 83 5.07 7.45 -8.74
CA VAL A 83 4.43 6.21 -9.18
C VAL A 83 5.53 5.19 -9.46
N TYR A 84 5.48 4.04 -8.77
CA TYR A 84 6.33 2.88 -9.06
C TYR A 84 6.41 2.62 -10.57
N ALA A 85 7.60 2.26 -11.07
CA ALA A 85 7.80 1.92 -12.47
C ALA A 85 6.98 0.67 -12.82
N PHE A 86 6.32 0.70 -13.97
CA PHE A 86 5.50 -0.41 -14.43
C PHE A 86 5.48 -0.48 -15.96
N PRO A 87 5.64 -1.66 -16.58
CA PRO A 87 5.99 -2.95 -15.95
C PRO A 87 7.31 -2.90 -15.17
N GLY A 88 7.54 -3.87 -14.27
CA GLY A 88 8.83 -3.97 -13.60
C GLY A 88 9.94 -4.23 -14.60
N ASP A 89 11.13 -3.73 -14.31
CA ASP A 89 12.31 -4.09 -15.09
C ASP A 89 12.80 -5.48 -14.65
N PRO A 90 12.81 -6.50 -15.54
CA PRO A 90 13.36 -7.82 -15.23
C PRO A 90 14.85 -7.78 -14.84
N ASP A 91 15.57 -6.72 -15.19
CA ASP A 91 16.97 -6.52 -14.80
C ASP A 91 17.10 -5.84 -13.42
N GLU A 92 16.00 -5.28 -12.87
CA GLU A 92 15.95 -4.72 -11.53
C GLU A 92 14.86 -5.37 -10.64
N PRO A 93 14.94 -6.70 -10.36
CA PRO A 93 13.91 -7.41 -9.61
C PRO A 93 13.86 -7.08 -8.11
N MET A 94 14.77 -6.22 -7.64
CA MET A 94 14.88 -5.82 -6.24
C MET A 94 15.28 -4.35 -6.15
N ILE A 95 14.47 -3.51 -5.50
CA ILE A 95 14.65 -2.06 -5.50
C ILE A 95 14.52 -1.53 -4.07
N ASP A 96 15.50 -0.74 -3.62
CA ASP A 96 15.37 0.02 -2.37
C ASP A 96 14.37 1.18 -2.57
N ARG A 97 13.33 1.18 -1.74
CA ARG A 97 12.23 2.15 -1.76
C ARG A 97 12.16 2.98 -0.48
N THR A 98 13.17 2.90 0.38
CA THR A 98 13.21 3.59 1.67
C THR A 98 12.88 5.08 1.52
N ASP A 99 13.60 5.80 0.66
CA ASP A 99 13.42 7.25 0.46
C ASP A 99 12.12 7.63 -0.29
N LEU A 100 11.34 6.65 -0.78
CA LEU A 100 10.15 6.88 -1.60
C LEU A 100 8.84 6.56 -0.88
N MET A 101 8.90 5.74 0.16
CA MET A 101 7.72 5.20 0.84
C MET A 101 7.86 5.18 2.36
N MET A 102 9.06 5.44 2.89
CA MET A 102 9.31 5.60 4.31
C MET A 102 9.69 7.04 4.65
N LEU A 103 9.31 7.45 5.85
CA LEU A 103 9.68 8.73 6.44
C LEU A 103 10.52 8.47 7.68
N ASP A 104 11.75 8.98 7.65
CA ASP A 104 12.63 9.00 8.82
C ASP A 104 12.40 10.32 9.58
N PHE A 105 12.18 10.22 10.89
CA PHE A 105 11.98 11.38 11.75
C PHE A 105 12.62 11.20 13.12
N TYR A 106 12.87 12.32 13.80
CA TYR A 106 13.25 12.34 15.22
C TYR A 106 12.41 13.38 15.95
N LEU A 107 12.43 13.29 17.29
CA LEU A 107 11.60 14.12 18.15
C LEU A 107 12.47 14.97 19.05
N ASP A 108 12.17 16.27 19.08
CA ASP A 108 12.68 17.18 20.09
C ASP A 108 11.57 17.68 21.00
N TRP A 109 11.95 17.98 22.23
CA TRP A 109 11.04 18.44 23.26
C TRP A 109 11.50 19.76 23.82
N SER A 110 10.57 20.64 24.16
CA SER A 110 10.87 21.81 24.97
C SER A 110 9.66 22.17 25.83
N TYR A 111 9.81 23.17 26.68
CA TYR A 111 8.68 23.75 27.39
C TYR A 111 8.74 25.27 27.32
N THR A 112 7.55 25.88 27.30
CA THR A 112 7.37 27.33 27.32
C THR A 112 6.76 27.73 28.65
N TYR A 113 7.29 28.79 29.26
CA TYR A 113 6.75 29.37 30.48
C TYR A 113 6.67 30.90 30.35
N ILE A 114 5.93 31.51 31.26
CA ILE A 114 5.86 32.96 31.42
C ILE A 114 6.59 33.29 32.72
N ASP A 115 7.56 34.20 32.68
CA ASP A 115 8.29 34.63 33.87
C ASP A 115 7.48 35.63 34.71
N ASP A 116 8.05 36.09 35.83
CA ASP A 116 7.42 37.07 36.71
C ASP A 116 7.19 38.45 36.05
N ASN A 117 7.89 38.75 34.94
CA ASN A 117 7.74 39.98 34.17
C ASN A 117 6.67 39.88 33.07
N GLY A 118 6.09 38.69 32.86
CA GLY A 118 5.13 38.42 31.79
C GLY A 118 5.78 38.08 30.45
N ASP A 119 7.11 37.89 30.41
CA ASP A 119 7.85 37.55 29.21
C ASP A 119 7.77 36.03 28.95
N VAL A 120 7.59 35.67 27.68
CA VAL A 120 7.45 34.28 27.25
C VAL A 120 8.82 33.71 26.91
N TYR A 121 9.21 32.65 27.61
CA TYR A 121 10.47 31.95 27.38
C TYR A 121 10.23 30.51 26.96
N GLU A 122 11.07 30.03 26.05
CA GLU A 122 11.18 28.61 25.74
C GLU A 122 12.50 28.08 26.27
N ALA A 123 12.45 26.98 27.01
CA ALA A 123 13.61 26.37 27.63
C ALA A 123 13.60 24.85 27.48
N GLY A 124 14.77 24.26 27.75
CA GLY A 124 14.93 22.80 27.76
C GLY A 124 14.72 22.14 26.41
N ARG A 125 14.97 22.86 25.30
CA ARG A 125 14.95 22.25 23.97
C ARG A 125 16.02 21.15 23.89
N THR A 126 15.60 19.92 23.64
CA THR A 126 16.52 18.81 23.35
C THR A 126 17.12 18.99 21.96
N ASP A 127 18.29 18.41 21.75
CA ASP A 127 18.91 18.25 20.43
C ASP A 127 19.12 16.75 20.17
N ASN A 128 18.06 16.11 19.69
CA ASN A 128 18.04 14.68 19.39
C ASN A 128 18.33 14.39 17.91
N ALA A 129 18.92 15.34 17.17
CA ALA A 129 19.28 15.10 15.76
C ALA A 129 20.23 13.90 15.57
N ALA A 130 21.04 13.59 16.59
CA ALA A 130 21.90 12.40 16.67
C ALA A 130 21.32 11.26 17.53
N GLY A 131 20.10 11.43 18.07
CA GLY A 131 19.45 10.51 19.00
C GLY A 131 18.58 9.45 18.32
N ASN A 132 17.47 9.08 18.97
CA ASN A 132 16.55 8.03 18.49
C ASN A 132 15.93 8.43 17.14
N LYS A 133 16.21 7.63 16.11
CA LYS A 133 15.58 7.75 14.80
C LYS A 133 14.37 6.83 14.73
N TYR A 134 13.26 7.39 14.33
CA TYR A 134 12.02 6.67 14.11
C TYR A 134 11.74 6.58 12.62
N LYS A 135 11.09 5.48 12.22
CA LYS A 135 10.69 5.25 10.84
C LYS A 135 9.17 5.19 10.78
N CYS A 136 8.60 5.71 9.71
CA CYS A 136 7.16 5.65 9.49
C CYS A 136 6.84 5.28 8.06
N ILE A 137 5.83 4.44 7.88
CA ILE A 137 5.22 4.13 6.58
C ILE A 137 3.73 4.45 6.63
N TYR A 138 3.15 4.66 5.45
CA TYR A 138 1.70 4.76 5.34
C TYR A 138 1.06 3.40 5.68
N GLY A 139 -0.20 3.37 6.14
CA GLY A 139 -0.93 2.11 6.36
C GLY A 139 -1.31 1.88 7.81
N GLY A 140 -1.50 0.62 8.20
CA GLY A 140 -1.88 0.20 9.53
C GLY A 140 -2.40 -1.24 9.57
N ILE A 141 -2.61 -1.73 10.80
CA ILE A 141 -3.28 -3.00 11.07
C ILE A 141 -4.62 -2.76 11.74
N SER A 142 -5.57 -3.68 11.58
CA SER A 142 -6.91 -3.55 12.18
C SER A 142 -6.86 -3.45 13.71
N ARG A 143 -7.85 -2.78 14.33
CA ARG A 143 -7.93 -2.68 15.80
C ARG A 143 -7.98 -4.04 16.50
N VAL A 144 -8.59 -5.04 15.86
CA VAL A 144 -8.62 -6.41 16.37
C VAL A 144 -7.21 -7.01 16.41
N MET A 145 -6.42 -6.82 15.35
CA MET A 145 -5.04 -7.26 15.33
C MET A 145 -4.17 -6.48 16.34
N GLN A 146 -4.39 -5.17 16.47
CA GLN A 146 -3.70 -4.36 17.49
C GLN A 146 -3.99 -4.89 18.91
N TYR A 147 -5.25 -5.23 19.21
CA TYR A 147 -5.63 -5.79 20.50
C TYR A 147 -5.05 -7.20 20.72
N TYR A 148 -5.01 -8.03 19.67
CA TYR A 148 -4.38 -9.34 19.72
C TYR A 148 -2.89 -9.25 20.05
N LEU A 149 -2.15 -8.40 19.32
CA LEU A 149 -0.72 -8.17 19.59
C LEU A 149 -0.47 -7.63 21.00
N LEU A 150 -1.32 -6.71 21.46
CA LEU A 150 -1.25 -6.20 22.84
C LEU A 150 -1.45 -7.31 23.88
N GLY A 151 -2.38 -8.24 23.64
CA GLY A 151 -2.63 -9.38 24.51
C GLY A 151 -1.47 -10.39 24.54
N GLU A 152 -0.72 -10.49 23.45
CA GLU A 152 0.50 -11.31 23.33
C GLU A 152 1.78 -10.55 23.74
N GLU A 153 1.65 -9.31 24.25
CA GLU A 153 2.78 -8.43 24.61
C GLU A 153 3.77 -8.19 23.45
N LEU A 154 3.29 -8.26 22.19
CA LEU A 154 4.07 -8.05 20.98
C LEU A 154 3.87 -6.64 20.43
N THR A 155 4.94 -6.06 19.88
CA THR A 155 4.83 -4.90 18.99
C THR A 155 4.58 -5.39 17.57
N PHE A 156 4.07 -4.51 16.71
CA PHE A 156 3.93 -4.85 15.29
C PHE A 156 5.29 -5.19 14.66
N LEU A 157 6.34 -4.45 15.02
CA LEU A 157 7.68 -4.69 14.53
C LEU A 157 8.22 -6.05 14.99
N SER A 158 8.02 -6.41 16.26
CA SER A 158 8.42 -7.74 16.74
C SER A 158 7.61 -8.87 16.09
N TRP A 159 6.35 -8.62 15.73
CA TRP A 159 5.54 -9.56 14.96
C TRP A 159 6.03 -9.75 13.52
N LEU A 160 6.43 -8.67 12.83
CA LEU A 160 7.06 -8.74 11.50
C LEU A 160 8.41 -9.46 11.55
N ASN A 161 9.20 -9.15 12.59
CA ASN A 161 10.56 -9.61 12.77
C ASN A 161 10.66 -10.87 13.64
N ASN A 162 9.60 -11.67 13.71
CA ASN A 162 9.58 -12.87 14.55
C ASN A 162 10.46 -13.97 13.92
N GLU A 163 11.71 -14.04 14.38
CA GLU A 163 12.72 -15.01 13.92
C GLU A 163 12.41 -16.46 14.31
N ASP A 164 11.58 -16.70 15.34
CA ASP A 164 11.19 -18.06 15.75
C ASP A 164 10.26 -18.73 14.72
N THR A 165 9.55 -17.92 13.93
CA THR A 165 8.65 -18.41 12.87
C THR A 165 9.25 -18.18 11.50
N ALA A 166 9.35 -16.91 11.10
CA ALA A 166 10.03 -16.39 9.93
C ALA A 166 9.77 -14.87 9.85
N LEU A 167 10.71 -14.13 9.28
CA LEU A 167 10.50 -12.73 8.93
C LEU A 167 9.39 -12.62 7.87
N LYS A 168 8.47 -11.67 8.07
CA LYS A 168 7.26 -11.55 7.25
C LYS A 168 7.43 -10.54 6.12
N PHE A 169 6.81 -10.81 4.97
CA PHE A 169 6.61 -9.77 3.96
C PHE A 169 5.49 -8.82 4.42
N LEU A 170 5.51 -7.57 3.94
CA LEU A 170 4.43 -6.61 4.11
C LEU A 170 3.26 -6.92 3.17
N SER A 171 2.71 -8.13 3.28
CA SER A 171 1.74 -8.68 2.33
C SER A 171 0.72 -9.59 3.01
N TRP A 172 -0.53 -9.53 2.54
CA TRP A 172 -1.57 -10.49 2.89
C TRP A 172 -1.76 -11.58 1.83
N ILE A 173 -0.89 -11.63 0.82
CA ILE A 173 -0.92 -12.66 -0.22
C ILE A 173 -0.80 -14.04 0.44
N PRO A 174 -1.78 -14.94 0.23
CA PRO A 174 -1.70 -16.29 0.77
C PRO A 174 -0.61 -17.09 0.07
N ASN A 175 -0.21 -18.20 0.69
CA ASN A 175 0.62 -19.16 -0.02
C ASN A 175 -0.18 -19.84 -1.15
N GLU A 176 0.53 -20.30 -2.18
CA GLU A 176 -0.06 -20.93 -3.37
C GLU A 176 -1.05 -20.01 -4.12
N LEU A 177 -0.71 -18.73 -4.22
CA LEU A 177 -1.49 -17.77 -5.02
C LEU A 177 -1.49 -18.22 -6.50
N PRO A 178 -2.65 -18.48 -7.12
CA PRO A 178 -2.72 -18.68 -8.56
C PRO A 178 -2.43 -17.37 -9.29
N ILE A 179 -1.52 -17.43 -10.26
CA ILE A 179 -1.09 -16.28 -11.05
C ILE A 179 -1.01 -16.63 -12.53
N HIS A 180 -1.28 -15.65 -13.40
CA HIS A 180 -1.08 -15.79 -14.83
C HIS A 180 0.44 -15.79 -15.17
N PRO A 181 0.90 -16.51 -16.22
CA PRO A 181 2.31 -16.53 -16.66
C PRO A 181 2.93 -15.17 -16.96
N SER A 182 2.12 -14.15 -17.22
CA SER A 182 2.57 -12.76 -17.45
C SER A 182 2.15 -11.79 -16.34
N GLN A 183 1.55 -12.28 -15.25
CA GLN A 183 1.07 -11.42 -14.18
C GLN A 183 2.25 -10.75 -13.47
N PRO A 184 2.27 -9.40 -13.38
CA PRO A 184 3.20 -8.70 -12.51
C PRO A 184 2.85 -9.02 -11.05
N LEU A 185 3.88 -9.21 -10.24
CA LEU A 185 3.72 -9.54 -8.83
C LEU A 185 4.75 -8.78 -8.00
N ARG A 186 4.33 -8.31 -6.83
CA ARG A 186 5.17 -7.54 -5.92
C ARG A 186 5.08 -8.10 -4.52
N LEU A 187 6.24 -8.34 -3.92
CA LEU A 187 6.40 -8.54 -2.50
C LEU A 187 7.21 -7.39 -1.93
N TRP A 188 7.06 -7.13 -0.64
CA TRP A 188 7.74 -6.04 0.03
C TRP A 188 8.32 -6.53 1.34
N PHE A 189 9.56 -6.16 1.60
CA PHE A 189 10.26 -6.56 2.81
C PHE A 189 10.81 -5.34 3.51
N TYR A 190 10.49 -5.20 4.79
CA TYR A 190 11.13 -4.21 5.65
C TYR A 190 12.31 -4.89 6.35
N ASN A 191 13.53 -4.52 5.96
CA ASN A 191 14.73 -4.96 6.64
C ASN A 191 15.01 -4.02 7.81
N ASP A 192 15.03 -4.57 9.03
CA ASP A 192 15.34 -3.83 10.24
C ASP A 192 16.68 -4.30 10.83
N ASN A 193 17.74 -4.26 10.02
CA ASN A 193 19.06 -4.84 10.34
C ASN A 193 18.99 -6.34 10.66
N LYS A 194 18.07 -7.06 9.99
CA LYS A 194 17.89 -8.51 10.14
C LYS A 194 18.68 -9.31 9.13
N LEU A 195 18.95 -8.72 7.97
CA LEU A 195 19.80 -9.26 6.92
C LEU A 195 20.91 -8.25 6.64
N ASP A 196 22.17 -8.70 6.72
CA ASP A 196 23.32 -7.86 6.34
C ASP A 196 23.34 -7.67 4.82
N GLU A 197 22.94 -8.72 4.10
CA GLU A 197 22.78 -8.73 2.67
C GLU A 197 21.50 -9.46 2.29
N VAL A 198 20.64 -8.80 1.53
CA VAL A 198 19.35 -9.35 1.13
C VAL A 198 19.54 -10.13 -0.17
N ASN A 199 19.38 -11.45 -0.11
CA ASN A 199 19.54 -12.35 -1.25
C ASN A 199 18.21 -12.95 -1.68
N LEU A 200 17.69 -12.51 -2.83
CA LEU A 200 16.45 -13.04 -3.41
C LEU A 200 16.70 -14.36 -4.13
N LYS A 201 16.02 -15.41 -3.66
CA LYS A 201 16.14 -16.77 -4.18
C LYS A 201 14.85 -17.22 -4.83
N LEU A 202 15.01 -18.16 -5.76
CA LEU A 202 13.90 -18.82 -6.45
C LEU A 202 14.17 -20.31 -6.62
N LYS A 203 13.15 -21.14 -6.44
CA LYS A 203 13.13 -22.54 -6.86
C LYS A 203 11.84 -22.87 -7.60
N ALA A 204 11.96 -23.48 -8.77
CA ALA A 204 10.81 -23.85 -9.59
C ALA A 204 10.53 -25.36 -9.49
N TYR A 205 9.25 -25.69 -9.60
CA TYR A 205 8.74 -27.05 -9.61
C TYR A 205 8.01 -27.26 -10.93
N PHE A 206 8.26 -28.39 -11.58
CA PHE A 206 7.77 -28.67 -12.92
C PHE A 206 6.53 -29.57 -12.89
N SER A 207 5.73 -29.52 -13.96
CA SER A 207 4.52 -30.35 -14.10
C SER A 207 4.81 -31.86 -14.18
N ASP A 208 6.05 -32.25 -14.49
CA ASP A 208 6.52 -33.65 -14.50
C ASP A 208 6.92 -34.18 -13.10
N GLY A 209 6.77 -33.35 -12.07
CA GLY A 209 7.11 -33.68 -10.68
C GLY A 209 8.58 -33.47 -10.32
N THR A 210 9.42 -33.01 -11.26
CA THR A 210 10.82 -32.65 -10.98
C THR A 210 10.93 -31.20 -10.47
N GLU A 211 12.09 -30.84 -9.93
CA GLU A 211 12.39 -29.50 -9.41
C GLU A 211 13.68 -28.93 -9.99
N SER A 212 13.80 -27.60 -10.02
CA SER A 212 15.02 -26.90 -10.41
C SER A 212 16.02 -26.85 -9.25
N SER A 213 17.29 -26.53 -9.57
CA SER A 213 18.19 -26.00 -8.56
C SER A 213 17.71 -24.64 -8.06
N ILE A 214 18.17 -24.24 -6.87
CA ILE A 214 17.94 -22.90 -6.32
C ILE A 214 18.72 -21.89 -7.17
N ARG A 215 18.04 -20.86 -7.62
CA ARG A 215 18.59 -19.75 -8.40
C ARG A 215 18.71 -18.51 -7.53
N SER A 216 19.89 -17.87 -7.55
CA SER A 216 20.04 -16.52 -7.02
C SER A 216 19.58 -15.51 -8.06
N ILE A 217 18.59 -14.68 -7.72
CA ILE A 217 18.01 -13.71 -8.64
C ILE A 217 18.76 -12.38 -8.54
N ARG A 218 18.82 -11.83 -7.33
CA ARG A 218 19.53 -10.57 -7.06
C ARG A 218 19.96 -10.51 -5.60
N THR A 219 21.02 -9.73 -5.41
CA THR A 219 21.59 -9.42 -4.11
C THR A 219 21.59 -7.91 -3.94
N LEU A 220 21.21 -7.43 -2.76
CA LEU A 220 21.21 -6.00 -2.42
C LEU A 220 21.71 -5.81 -0.99
N ALA A 221 22.68 -4.90 -0.83
CA ALA A 221 23.17 -4.47 0.47
C ALA A 221 22.33 -3.29 0.97
N VAL A 222 21.30 -3.58 1.77
CA VAL A 222 20.46 -2.58 2.46
C VAL A 222 20.32 -3.04 3.89
N GLU A 223 21.02 -2.39 4.82
CA GLU A 223 21.04 -2.76 6.24
C GLU A 223 19.69 -2.47 6.91
N SER A 224 19.10 -1.30 6.63
CA SER A 224 17.78 -0.93 7.14
C SER A 224 16.98 -0.15 6.11
N GLY A 225 15.78 -0.63 5.79
CA GLY A 225 14.98 0.00 4.74
C GLY A 225 13.82 -0.85 4.23
N LEU A 226 13.05 -0.27 3.31
CA LEU A 226 11.95 -0.93 2.62
C LEU A 226 12.37 -1.35 1.22
N ILE A 227 12.23 -2.63 0.92
CA ILE A 227 12.68 -3.24 -0.33
C ILE A 227 11.46 -3.74 -1.11
N GLU A 228 11.34 -3.33 -2.37
CA GLU A 228 10.39 -3.87 -3.34
C GLU A 228 11.02 -5.07 -4.06
N LEU A 229 10.27 -6.18 -4.15
CA LEU A 229 10.65 -7.39 -4.85
C LEU A 229 9.70 -7.61 -6.04
N ALA A 230 10.23 -7.60 -7.27
CA ALA A 230 9.48 -7.92 -8.47
C ALA A 230 9.45 -9.44 -8.70
N CYS A 231 8.41 -10.08 -8.20
CA CYS A 231 8.30 -11.54 -8.14
C CYS A 231 7.44 -12.15 -9.25
N GLY A 232 7.07 -11.38 -10.28
CA GLY A 232 6.27 -11.88 -11.40
C GLY A 232 7.04 -12.90 -12.23
N PRO A 233 6.37 -13.84 -12.95
CA PRO A 233 7.09 -14.88 -13.69
C PRO A 233 8.02 -14.33 -14.77
N LEU A 234 7.67 -13.17 -15.35
CA LEU A 234 8.51 -12.46 -16.32
C LEU A 234 9.77 -11.88 -15.65
N GLU A 235 9.61 -11.11 -14.58
CA GLU A 235 10.75 -10.51 -13.86
C GLU A 235 11.68 -11.57 -13.26
N MET A 236 11.11 -12.70 -12.84
CA MET A 236 11.85 -13.84 -12.32
C MET A 236 12.43 -14.77 -13.40
N ARG A 237 12.12 -14.51 -14.68
CA ARG A 237 12.51 -15.33 -15.84
C ARG A 237 12.20 -16.82 -15.62
N VAL A 238 11.00 -17.11 -15.12
CA VAL A 238 10.58 -18.45 -14.72
C VAL A 238 10.58 -19.41 -15.90
N SER A 239 10.10 -18.96 -17.06
CA SER A 239 10.06 -19.76 -18.29
C SER A 239 11.44 -20.11 -18.86
N THR A 240 12.51 -19.43 -18.43
CA THR A 240 13.88 -19.69 -18.90
C THR A 240 14.66 -20.64 -17.98
N ILE A 241 14.07 -21.10 -16.87
CA ILE A 241 14.75 -21.98 -15.91
C ILE A 241 15.06 -23.33 -16.57
N ASP A 242 14.07 -23.90 -17.25
CA ASP A 242 14.22 -25.04 -18.16
C ASP A 242 13.19 -24.91 -19.27
N ILE A 243 13.65 -24.51 -20.46
CA ILE A 243 12.77 -24.28 -21.62
C ILE A 243 12.12 -25.56 -22.15
N THR A 244 12.54 -26.74 -21.68
CA THR A 244 11.99 -28.03 -22.09
C THR A 244 10.85 -28.49 -21.20
N LYS A 245 10.61 -27.80 -20.08
CA LYS A 245 9.63 -28.16 -19.06
C LYS A 245 8.64 -27.04 -18.79
N THR A 246 7.44 -27.42 -18.36
CA THR A 246 6.43 -26.46 -17.90
C THR A 246 6.54 -26.30 -16.39
N VAL A 247 6.75 -25.08 -15.92
CA VAL A 247 6.78 -24.76 -14.48
C VAL A 247 5.35 -24.77 -13.95
N SER A 248 5.06 -25.58 -12.93
CA SER A 248 3.75 -25.63 -12.28
C SER A 248 3.62 -24.57 -11.19
N HIS A 249 4.66 -24.40 -10.38
CA HIS A 249 4.76 -23.37 -9.35
C HIS A 249 6.22 -23.04 -9.05
N TYR A 250 6.45 -21.93 -8.37
CA TYR A 250 7.77 -21.56 -7.87
C TYR A 250 7.70 -20.91 -6.51
N ASP A 251 8.75 -21.13 -5.73
CA ASP A 251 8.96 -20.57 -4.40
C ASP A 251 9.92 -19.39 -4.48
N VAL A 252 9.63 -18.35 -3.70
CA VAL A 252 10.46 -17.16 -3.54
C VAL A 252 10.67 -16.88 -2.06
N TRP A 253 11.91 -16.58 -1.67
CA TRP A 253 12.28 -16.20 -0.31
C TRP A 253 13.55 -15.33 -0.29
N LEU A 254 13.86 -14.78 0.87
CA LEU A 254 15.11 -14.05 1.12
C LEU A 254 16.02 -14.85 2.05
N GLU A 255 17.30 -14.88 1.71
CA GLU A 255 18.39 -15.43 2.53
C GLU A 255 19.32 -14.31 3.01
N ASN A 256 20.01 -14.56 4.13
CA ASN A 256 21.16 -13.76 4.53
C ASN A 256 22.43 -14.23 3.79
N SER A 257 23.55 -13.52 3.99
CA SER A 257 24.86 -13.83 3.39
C SER A 257 25.40 -15.23 3.71
N ASP A 258 24.95 -15.85 4.81
CA ASP A 258 25.31 -17.21 5.23
C ASP A 258 24.49 -18.31 4.53
N GLY A 259 23.51 -17.95 3.69
CA GLY A 259 22.61 -18.86 3.00
C GLY A 259 21.45 -19.37 3.85
N THR A 260 21.25 -18.83 5.06
CA THR A 260 20.12 -19.19 5.92
C THR A 260 18.85 -18.50 5.40
N ILE A 261 17.78 -19.27 5.19
CA ILE A 261 16.44 -18.75 4.90
C ILE A 261 15.93 -18.03 6.14
N LYS A 262 15.57 -16.75 6.00
CA LYS A 262 15.11 -15.92 7.11
C LYS A 262 13.66 -15.48 6.96
N THR A 263 13.17 -15.31 5.74
CA THR A 263 11.77 -14.94 5.50
C THR A 263 10.88 -16.15 5.35
N GLU A 264 9.57 -15.90 5.40
CA GLU A 264 8.61 -16.87 4.89
C GLU A 264 8.90 -17.20 3.42
N VAL A 265 8.55 -18.41 3.00
CA VAL A 265 8.58 -18.82 1.60
C VAL A 265 7.22 -18.53 0.99
N LYS A 266 7.19 -17.80 -0.12
CA LYS A 266 5.96 -17.56 -0.90
C LYS A 266 5.98 -18.42 -2.15
N THR A 267 4.97 -19.28 -2.26
CA THR A 267 4.72 -20.16 -3.40
C THR A 267 3.70 -19.52 -4.33
N PHE A 268 4.02 -19.44 -5.62
CA PHE A 268 3.14 -18.93 -6.66
C PHE A 268 2.83 -20.04 -7.67
N ALA A 269 1.54 -20.37 -7.82
CA ALA A 269 1.08 -21.40 -8.74
C ALA A 269 0.76 -20.77 -10.10
N ILE A 270 1.36 -21.28 -11.17
CA ILE A 270 1.15 -20.72 -12.51
C ILE A 270 -0.09 -21.35 -13.13
N ASP A 271 -1.10 -20.53 -13.39
CA ASP A 271 -2.31 -20.92 -14.08
C ASP A 271 -2.21 -20.61 -15.57
N TYR A 272 -2.04 -21.65 -16.39
CA TYR A 272 -1.98 -21.55 -17.85
C TYR A 272 -3.36 -21.59 -18.52
N THR A 273 -4.45 -21.54 -17.75
CA THR A 273 -5.81 -21.49 -18.30
C THR A 273 -6.00 -20.21 -19.10
N ASN A 274 -6.56 -20.35 -20.30
CA ASN A 274 -6.91 -19.20 -21.11
C ASN A 274 -8.25 -18.62 -20.65
N TYR A 275 -8.22 -17.39 -20.14
CA TYR A 275 -9.41 -16.66 -19.71
C TYR A 275 -9.75 -15.56 -20.73
N GLU A 276 -11.05 -15.28 -20.90
CA GLU A 276 -11.55 -14.23 -21.81
C GLU A 276 -10.91 -12.86 -21.53
N ARG A 277 -10.61 -12.57 -20.25
CA ARG A 277 -9.86 -11.37 -19.83
C ARG A 277 -8.91 -11.69 -18.69
N ASN A 278 -7.81 -10.95 -18.66
CA ASN A 278 -6.79 -10.98 -17.61
C ASN A 278 -6.47 -9.55 -17.18
N ASP A 279 -7.39 -8.94 -16.44
CA ASP A 279 -7.20 -7.60 -15.92
C ASP A 279 -6.38 -7.66 -14.63
N VAL A 280 -5.50 -6.68 -14.46
CA VAL A 280 -4.60 -6.60 -13.31
C VAL A 280 -4.75 -5.24 -12.67
N LEU A 281 -5.13 -5.18 -11.39
CA LEU A 281 -5.29 -3.93 -10.66
C LEU A 281 -4.18 -3.77 -9.64
N PHE A 282 -3.58 -2.58 -9.65
CA PHE A 282 -2.61 -2.18 -8.64
C PHE A 282 -3.31 -1.43 -7.54
N PHE A 283 -3.04 -1.77 -6.29
CA PHE A 283 -3.63 -1.10 -5.15
C PHE A 283 -2.60 -0.96 -4.03
N ARG A 284 -2.89 -0.08 -3.07
CA ARG A 284 -2.09 0.02 -1.86
C ARG A 284 -2.75 -0.82 -0.78
N ASN A 285 -2.02 -1.80 -0.28
CA ASN A 285 -2.49 -2.71 0.75
C ASN A 285 -2.57 -1.97 2.11
N SER A 286 -3.20 -2.59 3.11
CA SER A 286 -3.31 -1.97 4.45
C SER A 286 -1.96 -1.73 5.10
N LEU A 287 -0.91 -2.47 4.74
CA LEU A 287 0.45 -2.29 5.23
C LEU A 287 1.24 -1.20 4.49
N GLY A 288 0.57 -0.43 3.61
CA GLY A 288 1.13 0.77 2.99
C GLY A 288 1.90 0.57 1.69
N VAL A 289 2.05 -0.67 1.26
CA VAL A 289 2.84 -1.02 0.07
C VAL A 289 1.94 -1.33 -1.12
N ASN A 290 2.51 -1.31 -2.32
CA ASN A 290 1.72 -1.53 -3.54
C ASN A 290 1.69 -3.01 -3.92
N GLU A 291 0.50 -3.56 -4.08
CA GLU A 291 0.29 -4.95 -4.49
C GLU A 291 -0.62 -5.01 -5.72
N VAL A 292 -0.88 -6.24 -6.17
CA VAL A 292 -1.49 -6.52 -7.46
C VAL A 292 -2.54 -7.62 -7.33
N ILE A 293 -3.78 -7.34 -7.74
CA ILE A 293 -4.82 -8.35 -7.85
C ILE A 293 -5.09 -8.67 -9.32
N TRP A 294 -5.17 -9.96 -9.63
CA TRP A 294 -5.56 -10.47 -10.94
C TRP A 294 -7.07 -10.73 -10.94
N CYS A 295 -7.74 -10.26 -11.98
CA CYS A 295 -9.16 -10.44 -12.22
C CYS A 295 -9.33 -11.11 -13.58
N HIS A 296 -9.71 -12.39 -13.53
CA HIS A 296 -9.91 -13.22 -14.72
C HIS A 296 -11.37 -13.67 -14.89
N GLY A 297 -12.27 -13.09 -14.10
CA GLY A 297 -13.71 -13.23 -14.27
C GLY A 297 -14.27 -12.29 -15.33
N ARG A 298 -15.57 -12.44 -15.62
CA ARG A 298 -16.26 -11.58 -16.58
C ARG A 298 -16.35 -10.14 -16.07
N ARG A 299 -16.18 -9.19 -17.00
CA ARG A 299 -16.35 -7.76 -16.79
C ARG A 299 -17.58 -7.27 -17.53
N SER A 300 -18.30 -6.33 -16.95
CA SER A 300 -19.34 -5.57 -17.64
C SER A 300 -18.99 -4.08 -17.65
N GLU A 301 -19.31 -3.42 -18.76
CA GLU A 301 -19.07 -2.00 -18.95
C GLU A 301 -20.39 -1.25 -19.07
N SER A 302 -20.45 -0.07 -18.47
CA SER A 302 -21.63 0.79 -18.58
C SER A 302 -21.21 2.25 -18.64
N ILE A 303 -22.04 3.08 -19.28
CA ILE A 303 -21.84 4.53 -19.37
C ILE A 303 -22.98 5.19 -18.62
N LYS A 304 -22.63 6.06 -17.68
CA LYS A 304 -23.61 6.88 -16.95
C LYS A 304 -23.44 8.32 -17.38
N THR A 305 -24.50 8.91 -17.93
CA THR A 305 -24.55 10.31 -18.33
C THR A 305 -25.42 11.09 -17.36
N THR A 306 -24.91 12.21 -16.84
CA THR A 306 -25.69 13.15 -16.03
C THR A 306 -25.77 14.48 -16.77
N THR A 307 -26.95 15.09 -16.81
CA THR A 307 -27.16 16.39 -17.48
C THR A 307 -27.74 17.41 -16.51
N GLU A 308 -27.21 18.63 -16.55
CA GLU A 308 -27.75 19.79 -15.83
C GLU A 308 -28.51 20.68 -16.82
N GLU A 309 -29.77 20.94 -16.50
CA GLU A 309 -30.69 21.70 -17.34
C GLU A 309 -30.93 23.10 -16.79
N ARG A 310 -31.09 24.07 -17.69
CA ARG A 310 -31.54 25.42 -17.35
C ARG A 310 -32.79 25.77 -18.13
N THR A 311 -33.75 26.37 -17.42
CA THR A 311 -34.92 26.99 -18.04
C THR A 311 -34.59 28.41 -18.46
N GLN A 312 -34.90 28.78 -19.69
CA GLN A 312 -34.79 30.14 -20.20
C GLN A 312 -36.16 30.63 -20.70
N PRO A 313 -36.52 31.90 -20.51
CA PRO A 313 -37.73 32.44 -21.11
C PRO A 313 -37.60 32.46 -22.63
N LEU A 314 -38.62 31.94 -23.32
CA LEU A 314 -38.73 32.08 -24.78
C LEU A 314 -39.32 33.45 -25.10
N ALA A 315 -38.85 34.10 -26.16
CA ALA A 315 -39.51 35.29 -26.68
C ALA A 315 -40.82 34.90 -27.38
N ASP A 316 -41.83 35.76 -27.27
CA ASP A 316 -43.16 35.52 -27.83
C ASP A 316 -43.06 35.17 -29.32
N ASN A 317 -43.72 34.06 -29.71
CA ASN A 317 -43.82 33.50 -31.06
C ASN A 317 -42.63 32.67 -31.60
N LEU A 318 -41.65 32.30 -30.77
CA LEU A 318 -40.58 31.36 -31.15
C LEU A 318 -40.86 29.93 -30.66
N VAL A 319 -41.57 29.14 -31.47
CA VAL A 319 -41.85 27.71 -31.20
C VAL A 319 -40.68 26.80 -31.59
N GLY A 320 -39.71 27.30 -32.36
CA GLY A 320 -38.53 26.54 -32.81
C GLY A 320 -37.43 26.39 -31.76
N ASP A 321 -37.50 27.13 -30.64
CA ASP A 321 -36.52 27.10 -29.56
C ASP A 321 -37.06 26.37 -28.33
N GLY A 322 -36.23 25.51 -27.73
CA GLY A 322 -36.55 24.83 -26.47
C GLY A 322 -36.44 25.78 -25.27
N GLN A 323 -37.46 25.77 -24.40
CA GLN A 323 -37.47 26.49 -23.13
C GLN A 323 -36.50 25.89 -22.10
N ILE A 324 -36.23 24.58 -22.22
CA ILE A 324 -35.28 23.83 -21.42
C ILE A 324 -34.05 23.53 -22.30
N ARG A 325 -32.87 23.92 -21.85
CA ARG A 325 -31.59 23.59 -22.51
C ARG A 325 -30.67 22.89 -21.52
N SER A 326 -30.03 21.80 -21.97
CA SER A 326 -28.89 21.22 -21.25
C SER A 326 -27.70 22.17 -21.38
N TYR A 327 -27.10 22.55 -20.26
CA TYR A 327 -25.92 23.42 -20.24
C TYR A 327 -24.63 22.66 -19.89
N ARG A 328 -24.74 21.55 -19.14
CA ARG A 328 -23.61 20.69 -18.81
C ARG A 328 -24.03 19.23 -18.90
N ALA A 329 -23.18 18.42 -19.52
CA ALA A 329 -23.26 16.97 -19.49
C ALA A 329 -21.96 16.41 -18.90
N THR A 330 -22.08 15.46 -17.98
CA THR A 330 -20.94 14.72 -17.42
C THR A 330 -21.10 13.24 -17.70
N LEU A 331 -19.97 12.58 -17.94
CA LEU A 331 -19.87 11.16 -18.24
C LEU A 331 -19.06 10.46 -17.15
N GLU A 332 -19.60 9.36 -16.65
CA GLU A 332 -18.92 8.43 -15.76
C GLU A 332 -18.88 7.05 -16.43
N TYR A 333 -17.74 6.37 -16.34
CA TYR A 333 -17.54 5.01 -16.84
C TYR A 333 -17.39 4.03 -15.67
N PRO A 334 -18.50 3.54 -15.08
CA PRO A 334 -18.43 2.44 -14.13
C PRO A 334 -18.21 1.10 -14.84
N PHE A 335 -17.27 0.33 -14.31
CA PHE A 335 -17.04 -1.06 -14.69
C PHE A 335 -17.43 -1.97 -13.54
N GLU A 336 -18.06 -3.10 -13.85
CA GLU A 336 -18.22 -4.19 -12.90
C GLU A 336 -17.19 -5.26 -13.26
N MET A 337 -16.28 -5.55 -12.34
CA MET A 337 -15.23 -6.54 -12.50
C MET A 337 -15.53 -7.74 -11.62
N ASN A 338 -15.13 -8.93 -12.07
CA ASN A 338 -15.18 -10.15 -11.28
C ASN A 338 -13.77 -10.73 -11.15
N THR A 339 -13.43 -11.18 -9.95
CA THR A 339 -12.10 -11.73 -9.66
C THR A 339 -11.81 -13.03 -10.40
N GLY A 340 -12.84 -13.78 -10.80
CA GLY A 340 -12.72 -15.20 -11.06
C GLY A 340 -12.82 -16.01 -9.76
N TYR A 341 -12.73 -17.34 -9.87
CA TYR A 341 -12.80 -18.24 -8.72
C TYR A 341 -11.44 -18.33 -8.04
N PHE A 342 -11.38 -17.91 -6.79
CA PHE A 342 -10.21 -18.02 -5.93
C PHE A 342 -10.47 -18.98 -4.76
N PRO A 343 -9.41 -19.62 -4.22
CA PRO A 343 -9.50 -20.44 -3.01
C PRO A 343 -9.81 -19.57 -1.79
N LYS A 344 -10.49 -20.15 -0.78
CA LYS A 344 -10.87 -19.47 0.48
C LYS A 344 -9.72 -18.73 1.19
N SER A 345 -8.47 -19.16 0.99
CA SER A 345 -7.26 -18.50 1.51
C SER A 345 -7.11 -17.05 1.01
N MET A 346 -7.65 -16.70 -0.16
CA MET A 346 -7.62 -15.37 -0.76
C MET A 346 -8.51 -14.34 -0.06
N ARG A 347 -9.40 -14.75 0.86
CA ARG A 347 -10.38 -13.85 1.47
C ARG A 347 -9.77 -12.61 2.11
N HIS A 348 -8.63 -12.77 2.80
CA HIS A 348 -7.98 -11.67 3.51
C HIS A 348 -7.30 -10.70 2.55
N TYR A 349 -6.64 -11.23 1.53
CA TYR A 349 -6.02 -10.45 0.48
C TYR A 349 -7.05 -9.65 -0.34
N LEU A 350 -8.16 -10.29 -0.70
CA LEU A 350 -9.27 -9.62 -1.39
C LEU A 350 -9.97 -8.59 -0.51
N ALA A 351 -10.19 -8.88 0.78
CA ALA A 351 -10.76 -7.92 1.71
C ALA A 351 -9.88 -6.66 1.82
N ASP A 352 -8.56 -6.86 1.83
CA ASP A 352 -7.60 -5.76 1.85
C ASP A 352 -7.68 -4.90 0.58
N PHE A 353 -7.68 -5.54 -0.59
CA PHE A 353 -7.92 -4.86 -1.88
C PHE A 353 -9.22 -4.06 -1.90
N LEU A 354 -10.34 -4.67 -1.50
CA LEU A 354 -11.65 -4.00 -1.49
C LEU A 354 -11.70 -2.82 -0.52
N SER A 355 -10.86 -2.85 0.53
CA SER A 355 -10.74 -1.77 1.51
C SER A 355 -9.81 -0.63 1.07
N ALA A 356 -8.98 -0.84 0.05
CA ALA A 356 -7.98 0.14 -0.41
C ALA A 356 -8.62 1.44 -0.93
N GLY A 357 -9.81 1.35 -1.54
CA GLY A 357 -10.59 2.47 -2.07
C GLY A 357 -10.04 3.08 -3.37
N GLU A 358 -8.72 3.10 -3.54
CA GLU A 358 -8.04 3.55 -4.76
C GLU A 358 -7.23 2.40 -5.38
N ALA A 359 -7.33 2.27 -6.70
CA ALA A 359 -6.53 1.35 -7.49
C ALA A 359 -6.10 2.00 -8.80
N LYS A 360 -5.22 1.33 -9.53
CA LYS A 360 -4.75 1.74 -10.85
C LYS A 360 -4.90 0.57 -11.82
N LEU A 361 -5.59 0.82 -12.92
CA LEU A 361 -5.73 -0.10 -14.04
C LEU A 361 -4.68 0.25 -15.11
N PRO A 362 -3.73 -0.64 -15.42
CA PRO A 362 -2.80 -0.42 -16.52
C PRO A 362 -3.51 -0.44 -17.87
N VAL A 363 -3.23 0.55 -18.70
CA VAL A 363 -3.76 0.70 -20.06
C VAL A 363 -2.58 1.01 -20.99
N LYS A 364 -2.07 -0.03 -21.65
CA LYS A 364 -0.91 -0.03 -22.57
C LYS A 364 0.31 0.79 -22.10
N PHE A 365 0.28 2.11 -22.27
CA PHE A 365 1.37 3.04 -21.98
C PHE A 365 1.16 3.90 -20.72
N PHE A 366 0.00 3.82 -20.05
CA PHE A 366 -0.27 4.59 -18.83
C PHE A 366 -1.07 3.79 -17.80
N LYS A 367 -1.29 4.39 -16.62
CA LYS A 367 -2.10 3.83 -15.55
C LYS A 367 -3.32 4.70 -15.33
N LEU A 368 -4.51 4.14 -15.48
CA LEU A 368 -5.76 4.82 -15.23
C LEU A 368 -6.09 4.73 -13.73
N PRO A 369 -6.17 5.85 -13.00
CA PRO A 369 -6.61 5.82 -11.61
C PRO A 369 -8.11 5.47 -11.56
N VAL A 370 -8.45 4.54 -10.68
CA VAL A 370 -9.82 4.07 -10.48
C VAL A 370 -10.16 4.04 -8.99
N ILE A 371 -11.42 4.25 -8.67
CA ILE A 371 -11.98 4.17 -7.33
C ILE A 371 -12.73 2.86 -7.22
N VAL A 372 -12.34 2.02 -6.26
CA VAL A 372 -13.08 0.81 -5.90
C VAL A 372 -14.30 1.25 -5.09
N LYS A 373 -15.50 0.97 -5.60
CA LYS A 373 -16.73 1.38 -4.94
C LYS A 373 -16.99 0.50 -3.72
N PRO A 374 -17.40 1.09 -2.59
CA PRO A 374 -17.81 0.32 -1.43
C PRO A 374 -19.04 -0.52 -1.77
N GLY A 375 -19.14 -1.68 -1.15
CA GLY A 375 -20.23 -2.62 -1.35
C GLY A 375 -20.27 -3.65 -0.24
N GLU A 376 -21.32 -4.47 -0.28
CA GLU A 376 -21.40 -5.70 0.51
C GLU A 376 -20.87 -6.84 -0.35
N PHE A 377 -19.95 -7.62 0.21
CA PHE A 377 -19.28 -8.72 -0.49
C PHE A 377 -19.51 -10.01 0.29
N ASP A 378 -19.99 -11.04 -0.42
CA ASP A 378 -20.17 -12.37 0.12
C ASP A 378 -18.87 -13.18 -0.08
N TRP A 379 -18.39 -13.82 0.98
CA TRP A 379 -17.15 -14.60 1.00
C TRP A 379 -17.40 -16.10 0.79
N GLY A 380 -18.63 -16.46 0.41
CA GLY A 380 -19.06 -17.84 0.26
C GLY A 380 -19.54 -18.44 1.59
N LYS A 381 -20.23 -19.57 1.49
CA LYS A 381 -20.79 -20.28 2.65
C LYS A 381 -19.81 -21.29 3.23
N ASP A 382 -20.08 -21.73 4.45
CA ASP A 382 -19.36 -22.86 5.03
C ASP A 382 -19.56 -24.11 4.17
N GLY A 383 -18.45 -24.75 3.78
CA GLY A 383 -18.43 -25.90 2.87
C GLY A 383 -18.14 -25.55 1.40
N GLU A 384 -18.02 -24.28 1.03
CA GLU A 384 -17.56 -23.84 -0.29
C GLU A 384 -16.04 -23.55 -0.25
N ASP A 385 -15.27 -24.19 -1.14
CA ASP A 385 -13.81 -24.05 -1.21
C ASP A 385 -13.35 -22.94 -2.17
N LEU A 386 -14.19 -22.62 -3.16
CA LEU A 386 -13.95 -21.59 -4.16
C LEU A 386 -15.02 -20.50 -4.06
N PHE A 387 -14.60 -19.25 -4.23
CA PHE A 387 -15.51 -18.11 -4.28
C PHE A 387 -15.05 -17.11 -5.33
N SER A 388 -15.98 -16.30 -5.83
CA SER A 388 -15.68 -15.19 -6.73
C SER A 388 -16.32 -13.92 -6.19
N VAL A 389 -15.66 -12.77 -6.38
CA VAL A 389 -16.17 -11.49 -5.92
C VAL A 389 -16.38 -10.58 -7.12
N SER A 390 -17.61 -10.07 -7.26
CA SER A 390 -17.92 -8.99 -8.18
C SER A 390 -17.86 -7.65 -7.44
N PHE A 391 -17.18 -6.68 -8.02
CA PHE A 391 -17.05 -5.33 -7.47
C PHE A 391 -17.11 -4.28 -8.56
N LYS A 392 -17.48 -3.06 -8.19
CA LYS A 392 -17.58 -1.94 -9.13
C LYS A 392 -16.39 -1.02 -8.98
N ILE A 393 -15.82 -0.62 -10.10
CA ILE A 393 -14.81 0.44 -10.16
C ILE A 393 -15.34 1.62 -10.98
N GLN A 394 -14.87 2.81 -10.69
CA GLN A 394 -15.12 4.00 -11.48
C GLN A 394 -13.81 4.69 -11.80
N VAL A 395 -13.63 5.16 -13.03
CA VAL A 395 -12.49 6.01 -13.39
C VAL A 395 -12.48 7.26 -12.50
N ALA A 396 -11.32 7.59 -11.93
CA ALA A 396 -11.14 8.75 -11.04
C ALA A 396 -11.06 10.08 -11.80
N HIS A 397 -11.82 10.21 -12.90
CA HIS A 397 -11.92 11.39 -13.74
C HIS A 397 -13.40 11.68 -14.04
N ILE A 398 -13.73 12.97 -14.16
CA ILE A 398 -15.03 13.42 -14.63
C ILE A 398 -14.83 13.92 -16.05
N GLU A 399 -15.43 13.23 -17.01
CA GLU A 399 -15.35 13.59 -18.42
C GLU A 399 -16.55 14.46 -18.82
N ASN A 400 -16.30 15.48 -19.64
CA ASN A 400 -17.37 16.31 -20.23
C ASN A 400 -17.65 15.93 -21.70
N PHE A 401 -16.80 15.10 -22.30
CA PHE A 401 -16.89 14.71 -23.70
C PHE A 401 -16.73 13.20 -23.85
N TYR A 402 -17.51 12.61 -24.75
CA TYR A 402 -17.28 11.23 -25.18
C TYR A 402 -16.24 11.22 -26.30
N SER A 403 -15.23 10.38 -26.16
CA SER A 403 -14.36 9.98 -27.25
C SER A 403 -14.27 8.47 -27.21
N PRO A 404 -14.42 7.77 -28.35
CA PRO A 404 -14.14 6.34 -28.38
C PRO A 404 -12.67 6.18 -27.99
N VAL A 405 -12.45 5.50 -26.87
CA VAL A 405 -11.11 4.98 -26.57
C VAL A 405 -10.89 3.88 -27.60
N PRO A 406 -9.80 3.89 -28.37
CA PRO A 406 -9.47 2.77 -29.25
C PRO A 406 -9.54 1.48 -28.44
N ASP A 407 -9.92 0.34 -29.02
CA ASP A 407 -9.79 -0.94 -28.32
C ASP A 407 -8.32 -1.10 -27.94
N VAL A 408 -7.99 -0.79 -26.69
CA VAL A 408 -6.62 -0.81 -26.21
C VAL A 408 -6.41 -2.20 -25.70
N GLU A 409 -5.72 -3.01 -26.51
CA GLU A 409 -5.15 -4.27 -26.06
C GLU A 409 -4.52 -4.06 -24.68
N SER A 410 -4.83 -4.94 -23.73
CA SER A 410 -4.15 -4.93 -22.44
C SER A 410 -2.62 -4.87 -22.70
N PRO A 411 -1.83 -4.11 -21.92
CA PRO A 411 -0.37 -4.05 -22.09
C PRO A 411 0.32 -5.43 -22.07
N TRP A 412 -0.42 -6.44 -21.61
CA TRP A 412 -0.02 -7.83 -21.51
C TRP A 412 -0.48 -8.70 -22.68
N GLY A 413 -1.01 -8.06 -23.74
CA GLY A 413 -1.70 -8.67 -24.88
C GLY A 413 -3.21 -8.56 -24.69
N ASP A 414 -3.97 -8.25 -25.75
CA ASP A 414 -5.37 -8.65 -25.78
C ASP A 414 -5.37 -10.18 -25.72
N PHE A 415 -5.79 -10.73 -24.58
CA PHE A 415 -5.93 -12.17 -24.42
C PHE A 415 -7.18 -12.72 -25.13
N ASN A 416 -7.92 -11.87 -25.86
CA ASN A 416 -9.09 -12.22 -26.67
C ASN A 416 -8.93 -11.68 -28.10
N ASN A 417 -8.57 -12.57 -29.03
CA ASN A 417 -8.68 -12.35 -30.46
C ASN A 417 -10.06 -12.78 -31.01
N ASP A 418 -10.99 -13.19 -30.15
CA ASP A 418 -12.26 -13.84 -30.53
C ASP A 418 -13.50 -12.93 -30.40
N PHE A 419 -13.42 -11.80 -29.70
CA PHE A 419 -14.51 -10.80 -29.70
C PHE A 419 -14.49 -9.87 -30.92
N ASN A 420 -13.39 -9.85 -31.67
CA ASN A 420 -13.21 -8.97 -32.84
C ASN A 420 -13.77 -9.55 -34.15
N GLU A 421 -14.19 -10.82 -34.19
CA GLU A 421 -14.74 -11.43 -35.43
C GLU A 421 -16.27 -11.51 -35.47
N ASP A 422 -16.99 -11.24 -34.37
CA ASP A 422 -18.45 -11.46 -34.32
C ASP A 422 -19.32 -10.19 -34.41
N PHE A 423 -18.73 -9.01 -34.63
CA PHE A 423 -19.52 -7.75 -34.74
C PHE A 423 -19.11 -6.76 -35.85
N PHE A 424 -18.54 -7.24 -36.96
CA PHE A 424 -18.56 -6.53 -38.24
C PHE A 424 -18.87 -7.42 -39.45
#